data_AF-A0A937G0I6-F1
#
_entry.id   AF-A0A937G0I6-F1
#
_cell.length_a   1.000
_cell.length_b   1.000
_cell.length_c   1.000
_cell.angle_alpha   90.00
_cell.angle_beta   90.00
_cell.angle_gamma   90.00
#
_symmetry.space_group_name_H-M   'P 1'
#
loop_
_entity.id
_entity.type
_entity.pdbx_description
1 polymer ?
#
loop_
_entity_poly.entity_id
_entity_poly.type
_entity_poly.pdbx_seq_one_letter_code
_entity_poly.pdbx_strand_id
1 'polypeptide(L)'
;MRITDSEYRMLTKVTSDLGHARKEVHIFDAIEATGSSGTWLRITDSEYRMLNDLAKKLGGVKGQVNDKITGTLKIVSENPYCTSCQGVIQQFSDMFPSIEITLIDGVK
;
A
#
# COMPACT_ATOMS: atom_id res chain seq x y z
N MET A 1 -16.38 9.18 6.91
CA MET A 1 -16.25 7.70 6.90
C MET A 1 -15.17 7.35 7.91
N ARG A 2 -15.42 6.39 8.80
CA ARG A 2 -14.45 5.95 9.81
C ARG A 2 -14.04 4.52 9.52
N ILE A 3 -12.75 4.24 9.50
CA ILE A 3 -12.26 2.87 9.49
C ILE A 3 -12.24 2.38 10.94
N THR A 4 -13.07 1.39 11.25
CA THR A 4 -13.08 0.73 12.54
C THR A 4 -12.37 -0.61 12.42
N ASP A 5 -11.17 -0.70 13.00
CA ASP A 5 -10.38 -1.92 13.22
C ASP A 5 -10.41 -2.93 12.04
N SER A 6 -9.99 -2.49 10.85
CA SER A 6 -9.81 -3.41 9.72
C SER A 6 -8.41 -4.00 9.75
N GLU A 7 -8.29 -5.25 10.20
CA GLU A 7 -7.05 -6.03 10.08
C GLU A 7 -6.92 -6.53 8.63
N TYR A 8 -6.02 -5.92 7.86
CA TYR A 8 -5.70 -6.38 6.51
C TYR A 8 -4.52 -7.36 6.58
N ARG A 9 -4.82 -8.65 6.44
CA ARG A 9 -3.80 -9.71 6.35
C ARG A 9 -3.29 -9.81 4.91
N MET A 10 -2.01 -9.53 4.72
CA MET A 10 -1.40 -9.59 3.40
C MET A 10 -1.06 -11.02 3.02
N LEU A 11 -1.94 -11.68 2.27
CA LEU A 11 -1.66 -12.99 1.69
C LEU A 11 -0.82 -12.79 0.42
N THR A 12 0.37 -13.40 0.40
CA THR A 12 1.43 -13.35 -0.63
C THR A 12 1.02 -13.77 -2.05
N LYS A 13 -0.27 -13.97 -2.36
CA LYS A 13 -0.77 -14.48 -3.65
C LYS A 13 -1.40 -13.39 -4.51
N VAL A 14 -0.73 -12.26 -4.63
CA VAL A 14 -1.12 -11.24 -5.59
C VAL A 14 -0.39 -11.55 -6.90
N THR A 15 -1.13 -11.68 -8.00
CA THR A 15 -0.61 -12.21 -9.28
C THR A 15 0.61 -11.43 -9.74
N SER A 16 1.71 -12.12 -10.07
CA SER A 16 2.98 -11.51 -10.51
C SER A 16 2.94 -11.01 -11.97
N ASP A 17 1.76 -10.90 -12.57
CA ASP A 17 1.60 -10.50 -13.96
C ASP A 17 1.54 -8.97 -14.08
N LEU A 18 2.59 -8.40 -14.67
CA LEU A 18 2.71 -6.98 -14.97
C LEU A 18 1.58 -6.47 -15.89
N GLY A 19 1.05 -7.33 -16.77
CA GLY A 19 -0.03 -6.96 -17.69
C GLY A 19 -1.35 -6.66 -16.97
N HIS A 20 -1.66 -7.41 -15.93
CA HIS A 20 -2.80 -7.16 -15.06
C HIS A 20 -2.54 -6.00 -14.10
N ALA A 21 -1.36 -5.96 -13.48
CA ALA A 21 -1.00 -4.92 -12.52
C ALA A 21 -1.15 -3.51 -13.12
N ARG A 22 -0.77 -3.30 -14.38
CA ARG A 22 -0.90 -2.00 -15.08
C ARG A 22 -2.34 -1.53 -15.32
N LYS A 23 -3.32 -2.43 -15.27
CA LYS A 23 -4.74 -2.11 -15.46
C LYS A 23 -5.44 -1.79 -14.14
N GLU A 24 -4.75 -1.95 -13.02
CA GLU A 24 -5.30 -1.71 -11.70
C GLU A 24 -5.24 -0.22 -11.35
N VAL A 25 -5.84 0.12 -10.21
CA VAL A 25 -5.79 1.49 -9.74
C VAL A 25 -4.38 1.80 -9.22
N HIS A 26 -3.85 2.94 -9.68
CA HIS A 26 -2.55 3.48 -9.30
C HIS A 26 -2.75 4.91 -8.76
N ILE A 27 -3.24 5.00 -7.53
CA ILE A 27 -3.34 6.26 -6.78
C ILE A 27 -1.95 6.72 -6.34
N PHE A 28 -1.13 5.81 -5.80
CA PHE A 28 0.23 6.09 -5.36
C PHE A 28 1.26 5.84 -6.45
N ASP A 29 2.38 6.56 -6.38
CA ASP A 29 3.51 6.35 -7.28
C ASP A 29 4.31 5.13 -6.83
N ALA A 30 4.48 4.19 -7.76
CA ALA A 30 5.25 2.99 -7.52
C ALA A 30 6.74 3.35 -7.43
N ILE A 31 7.37 2.91 -6.35
CA ILE A 31 8.80 3.10 -6.15
C ILE A 31 9.53 1.97 -6.83
N GLU A 32 10.46 2.32 -7.70
CA GLU A 32 11.30 1.34 -8.36
C GLU A 32 12.31 0.76 -7.36
N ALA A 33 12.48 -0.56 -7.40
CA ALA A 33 13.53 -1.21 -6.64
C ALA A 33 14.77 -1.33 -7.53
N THR A 34 15.91 -0.84 -7.04
CA THR A 34 17.20 -0.99 -7.71
C THR A 34 17.90 -2.23 -7.16
N GLY A 35 18.16 -3.20 -8.03
CA GLY A 35 18.99 -4.36 -7.72
C GLY A 35 20.23 -4.43 -8.60
N SER A 36 21.04 -5.46 -8.38
CA SER A 36 22.30 -5.69 -9.12
C SER A 36 22.10 -5.85 -10.64
N SER A 37 20.87 -6.16 -11.09
CA SER A 37 20.52 -6.40 -12.49
C SER A 37 19.68 -5.28 -13.13
N GLY A 38 19.49 -4.16 -12.42
CA GLY A 38 18.73 -3.01 -12.92
C GLY A 38 17.60 -2.58 -11.99
N THR A 39 16.72 -1.73 -12.51
CA THR A 39 15.64 -1.10 -11.78
C THR A 39 14.30 -1.62 -12.27
N TRP A 40 13.42 -2.05 -11.36
CA TRP A 40 12.10 -2.57 -11.73
C TRP A 40 10.96 -1.95 -10.91
N LEU A 41 9.86 -1.65 -11.60
CA LEU A 41 8.62 -1.12 -11.00
C LEU A 41 7.95 -2.19 -10.13
N ARG A 42 7.75 -1.87 -8.86
CA ARG A 42 7.14 -2.74 -7.84
C ARG A 42 5.61 -2.66 -7.81
N ILE A 43 4.98 -2.50 -8.98
CA ILE A 43 3.51 -2.40 -9.10
C ILE A 43 2.80 -3.74 -8.85
N THR A 44 3.53 -4.85 -8.93
CA THR A 44 3.01 -6.20 -8.65
C THR A 44 3.04 -6.54 -7.16
N ASP A 45 3.71 -5.72 -6.34
CA ASP A 45 3.85 -5.98 -4.91
C ASP A 45 2.49 -5.96 -4.23
N SER A 46 2.30 -6.88 -3.29
CA SER A 46 1.01 -7.08 -2.61
C SER A 46 0.66 -5.85 -1.77
N GLU A 47 1.67 -5.23 -1.18
CA GLU A 47 1.65 -3.97 -0.42
C GLU A 47 1.13 -2.83 -1.27
N TYR A 48 1.73 -2.66 -2.45
CA TYR A 48 1.38 -1.58 -3.35
C TYR A 48 -0.07 -1.74 -3.84
N ARG A 49 -0.46 -2.92 -4.30
CA ARG A 49 -1.82 -3.18 -4.81
C ARG A 49 -2.87 -3.03 -3.71
N MET A 50 -2.62 -3.54 -2.51
CA MET A 50 -3.52 -3.41 -1.36
C MET A 50 -3.73 -1.95 -0.97
N LEU A 51 -2.65 -1.18 -0.83
CA LEU A 51 -2.74 0.23 -0.41
C LEU A 51 -3.51 1.06 -1.45
N ASN A 52 -3.28 0.81 -2.74
CA ASN A 52 -4.02 1.48 -3.81
C ASN A 52 -5.51 1.13 -3.79
N ASP A 53 -5.86 -0.14 -3.61
CA ASP A 53 -7.26 -0.56 -3.48
C ASP A 53 -7.92 0.02 -2.23
N LEU A 54 -7.20 0.05 -1.10
CA LEU A 54 -7.68 0.66 0.13
C LEU A 54 -7.90 2.17 -0.04
N ALA A 55 -6.94 2.89 -0.60
CA ALA A 55 -7.08 4.31 -0.88
C ALA A 55 -8.29 4.58 -1.77
N LYS A 56 -8.52 3.76 -2.81
CA LYS A 56 -9.70 3.85 -3.67
C LYS A 56 -11.00 3.66 -2.89
N LYS A 57 -11.07 2.64 -2.02
CA LYS A 57 -12.24 2.37 -1.16
C LYS A 57 -12.54 3.49 -0.18
N LEU A 58 -11.51 4.20 0.27
CA LEU A 58 -11.62 5.37 1.14
C LEU A 58 -11.96 6.66 0.37
N GLY A 59 -12.05 6.60 -0.96
CA GLY A 59 -12.28 7.77 -1.80
C GLY A 59 -11.04 8.66 -1.95
N GLY A 60 -9.84 8.09 -1.80
CA GLY A 60 -8.58 8.75 -2.09
C GLY A 60 -8.46 9.11 -3.57
N VAL A 61 -7.98 10.32 -3.82
CA VAL A 61 -7.71 10.84 -5.16
C VAL A 61 -6.23 11.19 -5.22
N LYS A 62 -5.54 10.77 -6.28
CA LYS A 62 -4.11 11.05 -6.46
C LYS A 62 -3.83 12.54 -6.32
N GLY A 63 -2.88 12.90 -5.45
CA GLY A 63 -2.48 14.28 -5.18
C GLY A 63 -3.42 15.07 -4.27
N GLN A 64 -4.47 14.46 -3.71
CA GLN A 64 -5.33 15.10 -2.72
C GLN A 64 -5.11 14.51 -1.33
N VAL A 65 -5.13 15.37 -0.32
CA VAL A 65 -5.13 14.97 1.09
C VAL A 65 -6.57 14.91 1.59
N ASN A 66 -6.91 13.85 2.31
CA ASN A 66 -8.27 13.60 2.79
C ASN A 66 -8.27 13.43 4.32
N ASP A 67 -8.35 14.57 5.01
CA ASP A 67 -8.37 14.70 6.47
C ASP A 67 -9.69 14.28 7.13
N LYS A 68 -10.75 14.16 6.34
CA LYS A 68 -12.08 13.73 6.80
C LYS A 68 -12.14 12.23 7.14
N ILE A 69 -11.20 11.46 6.63
CA ILE A 69 -11.12 10.01 6.86
C ILE A 69 -10.25 9.76 8.09
N THR A 70 -10.86 9.21 9.12
CA THR A 70 -10.22 8.92 10.41
C THR A 70 -10.33 7.44 10.73
N GLY A 71 -9.35 6.89 11.43
CA GLY A 71 -9.40 5.51 11.89
C GLY A 71 -8.03 4.95 12.17
N THR A 72 -7.98 3.63 12.34
CA THR A 72 -6.73 2.90 12.59
C THR A 72 -6.60 1.80 11.53
N LEU A 73 -5.44 1.74 10.89
CA LEU A 73 -5.11 0.75 9.88
C LEU A 73 -3.97 -0.12 10.40
N LYS A 74 -4.23 -1.40 10.60
CA LYS A 74 -3.23 -2.38 11.01
C LYS A 74 -2.88 -3.26 9.81
N ILE A 75 -1.64 -3.16 9.34
CA ILE A 75 -1.13 -3.95 8.23
C ILE A 75 -0.21 -5.03 8.81
N VAL A 76 -0.58 -6.29 8.60
CA VAL A 76 0.19 -7.44 9.08
C VAL A 76 0.75 -8.19 7.89
N SER A 77 2.08 -8.32 7.85
CA SER A 77 2.82 -9.06 6.83
C SER A 77 3.63 -10.19 7.46
N GLU A 78 3.63 -11.34 6.79
CA GLU A 78 4.48 -12.49 7.16
C GLU A 78 5.97 -12.20 6.83
N ASN A 79 6.23 -11.32 5.87
CA ASN A 79 7.57 -10.93 5.44
C ASN A 79 7.91 -9.49 5.86
N PRO A 80 9.21 -9.16 6.04
CA PRO A 80 9.67 -7.79 6.24
C PRO A 80 9.22 -6.88 5.09
N TYR A 81 8.74 -5.67 5.42
CA TYR A 81 8.38 -4.69 4.40
C TYR A 81 9.63 -4.25 3.63
N CYS A 82 9.53 -4.28 2.30
CA CYS A 82 10.61 -3.84 1.43
C CYS A 82 10.76 -2.29 1.46
N THR A 83 11.95 -1.76 1.18
CA THR A 83 12.18 -0.29 1.17
C THR A 83 11.25 0.44 0.20
N SER A 84 10.96 -0.16 -0.97
CA SER A 84 9.98 0.38 -1.92
C SER A 84 8.55 0.35 -1.36
N CYS A 85 8.21 -0.62 -0.52
CA CYS A 85 6.92 -0.76 0.14
C CYS A 85 6.73 0.37 1.18
N GLN A 86 7.79 0.71 1.92
CA GLN A 86 7.78 1.78 2.93
C GLN A 86 7.40 3.14 2.33
N GLY A 87 7.93 3.49 1.16
CA GLY A 87 7.60 4.79 0.57
C GLY A 87 6.17 4.88 0.02
N VAL A 88 5.52 3.75 -0.31
CA VAL A 88 4.09 3.74 -0.65
C VAL A 88 3.23 3.89 0.60
N ILE A 89 3.64 3.28 1.71
CA ILE A 89 2.99 3.47 3.02
C ILE A 89 3.08 4.93 3.44
N GLN A 90 4.22 5.58 3.24
CA GLN A 90 4.37 7.01 3.52
C GLN A 90 3.40 7.85 2.69
N GLN A 91 3.31 7.61 1.38
CA GLN A 91 2.34 8.30 0.51
C GLN A 91 0.89 8.09 0.98
N PHE A 92 0.55 6.91 1.48
CA PHE A 92 -0.77 6.64 2.06
C PHE A 92 -0.98 7.45 3.34
N SER A 93 0.02 7.51 4.23
CA SER A 93 -0.04 8.30 5.45
C SER A 93 -0.18 9.79 5.16
N ASP A 94 0.50 10.30 4.14
CA ASP A 94 0.43 11.70 3.72
C ASP A 94 -0.95 12.03 3.12
N MET A 95 -1.54 11.10 2.39
CA MET A 95 -2.89 11.23 1.83
C MET A 95 -3.98 11.19 2.91
N PHE A 96 -3.79 10.36 3.95
CA PHE A 96 -4.75 10.18 5.04
C PHE A 96 -4.10 10.45 6.41
N PRO A 97 -3.81 11.73 6.73
CA PRO A 97 -3.04 12.08 7.93
C PRO A 97 -3.77 11.78 9.24
N SER A 98 -5.09 11.56 9.18
CA SER A 98 -5.91 11.23 10.34
C SER A 98 -6.17 9.72 10.49
N ILE A 99 -5.50 8.88 9.69
CA ILE A 99 -5.45 7.43 9.86
C ILE A 99 -4.17 7.06 10.60
N GLU A 100 -4.31 6.37 11.72
CA GLU A 100 -3.19 5.82 12.47
C GLU A 100 -2.77 4.47 11.87
N ILE A 101 -1.55 4.38 11.33
CA ILE A 101 -1.05 3.19 10.66
C ILE A 101 -0.15 2.40 11.60
N THR A 102 -0.51 1.15 11.88
CA THR A 102 0.32 0.19 12.61
C THR A 102 0.86 -0.85 11.64
N LEU A 103 2.18 -0.89 11.48
CA LEU A 103 2.85 -1.90 10.66
C LEU A 103 3.35 -3.02 11.56
N ILE A 104 2.98 -4.25 11.24
CA ILE A 104 3.51 -5.46 11.86
C ILE A 104 4.10 -6.32 10.76
N ASP A 105 5.39 -6.63 10.88
CA ASP A 105 6.12 -7.53 10.00
C ASP A 105 6.77 -8.70 10.75
N GLY A 106 7.22 -9.70 10.00
CA GLY A 106 7.93 -10.85 10.56
C GLY A 106 7.05 -11.76 11.42
N VAL A 107 5.73 -11.73 11.23
CA VAL A 107 4.80 -12.62 11.93
C VAL A 107 4.96 -14.02 11.34
N LYS A 108 5.56 -14.91 12.13
CA LYS A 108 5.93 -16.27 11.74
C LYS A 108 4.98 -17.30 12.33
#